data_AF-A0A0F9W2C2-F1
#
_entry.id   AF-A0A0F9W2C2-F1
#
_cell.length_a   1.000
_cell.length_b   1.000
_cell.length_c   1.000
_cell.angle_alpha   90.00
_cell.angle_beta   90.00
_cell.angle_gamma   90.00
#
_symmetry.space_group_name_H-M   'P 1'
#
loop_
_entity.id
_entity.type
_entity.pdbx_description
1 polymer ?
#
loop_
_entity_poly.entity_id
_entity_poly.type
_entity_poly.pdbx_seq_one_letter_code
_entity_poly.pdbx_strand_id
1 'polypeptide(L)'
;MTPDLPRKQSRLGLSVFTPKGDEMSKSTHSPGPWKVDHENRIMGPERPVAIIQWGVDWRANASLIAAAPDLLAVVQKLVKYNPLHSVATWAEWDEMIRDARAAIAKATGEKAEAGS
;
A
#
# COMPACT_ATOMS: atom_id res chain seq x y z
N MET A 1 15.29 -14.52 61.73
CA MET A 1 14.98 -13.08 61.76
C MET A 1 16.19 -12.34 61.24
N THR A 2 16.15 -12.03 59.95
CA THR A 2 17.12 -11.23 59.18
C THR A 2 16.26 -10.53 58.12
N PRO A 3 16.30 -9.19 58.00
CA PRO A 3 15.42 -8.50 57.06
C PRO A 3 15.93 -8.64 55.62
N ASP A 4 15.07 -9.19 54.76
CA ASP A 4 15.30 -9.27 53.31
C ASP A 4 14.93 -7.92 52.67
N LEU A 5 15.92 -7.28 52.03
CA LEU A 5 15.81 -5.96 51.41
C LEU A 5 15.33 -6.07 49.96
N PRO A 6 14.55 -5.11 49.46
CA PRO A 6 13.89 -5.22 48.16
C PRO A 6 14.89 -5.18 46.99
N ARG A 7 14.80 -6.20 46.11
CA ARG A 7 15.47 -6.23 44.80
C ARG A 7 14.98 -5.05 43.95
N LYS A 8 15.84 -4.07 43.72
CA LYS A 8 15.66 -3.06 42.66
C LYS A 8 15.74 -3.78 41.31
N GLN A 9 14.60 -4.00 40.66
CA GLN A 9 14.57 -4.35 39.24
C GLN A 9 14.94 -3.11 38.42
N SER A 10 16.07 -3.21 37.72
CA SER A 10 16.55 -2.19 36.80
C SER A 10 15.67 -2.11 35.57
N ARG A 11 15.30 -0.87 35.23
CA ARG A 11 14.55 -0.43 34.05
C ARG A 11 15.08 -1.05 32.75
N LEU A 12 14.27 -1.87 32.11
CA LEU A 12 14.19 -1.92 30.65
C LEU A 12 12.79 -1.43 30.30
N GLY A 13 12.69 -0.12 30.03
CA GLY A 13 11.48 0.50 29.54
C GLY A 13 11.19 0.00 28.13
N LEU A 14 10.43 -1.10 28.02
CA LEU A 14 9.61 -1.32 26.84
C LEU A 14 8.57 -0.18 26.84
N SER A 15 8.88 0.89 26.13
CA SER A 15 7.89 1.90 25.79
C SER A 15 6.94 1.25 24.78
N VAL A 16 5.90 0.60 25.28
CA VAL A 16 4.74 0.25 24.48
C VAL A 16 4.11 1.58 24.09
N PHE A 17 4.36 1.99 22.85
CA PHE A 17 3.70 3.15 22.27
C PHE A 17 2.24 2.77 22.04
N THR A 18 1.39 2.88 23.07
CA THR A 18 -0.06 2.95 22.89
C THR A 18 -0.36 4.36 22.41
N PRO A 19 -0.75 4.56 21.14
CA PRO A 19 -1.19 5.87 20.69
C PRO A 19 -2.45 6.23 21.48
N LYS A 20 -2.38 7.41 22.12
CA LYS A 20 -3.49 8.03 22.84
C LYS A 20 -4.65 8.22 21.86
N GLY A 21 -5.82 7.71 22.22
CA GLY A 21 -7.06 7.98 21.49
C GLY A 21 -7.34 9.47 21.51
N ASP A 22 -7.00 10.14 20.42
CA ASP A 22 -7.75 11.21 19.75
C ASP A 22 -6.90 11.68 18.57
N GLU A 23 -7.54 11.74 17.40
CA GLU A 23 -6.97 11.97 16.06
C GLU A 23 -6.14 10.81 15.47
N MET A 24 -6.86 9.76 15.04
CA MET A 24 -6.45 9.05 13.83
C MET A 24 -6.60 10.02 12.64
N SER A 25 -5.64 10.93 12.48
CA SER A 25 -5.44 11.66 11.23
C SER A 25 -5.56 10.65 10.11
N LYS A 26 -6.61 10.76 9.29
CA LYS A 26 -6.85 9.90 8.13
C LYS A 26 -5.52 9.73 7.45
N SER A 27 -4.90 8.57 7.62
CA SER A 27 -3.63 8.26 7.00
C SER A 27 -4.00 8.02 5.54
N THR A 28 -4.18 9.10 4.80
CA THR A 28 -4.45 9.06 3.38
C THR A 28 -3.31 8.25 2.80
N HIS A 29 -3.63 7.06 2.26
CA HIS A 29 -2.68 6.17 1.60
C HIS A 29 -1.71 7.03 0.80
N SER A 30 -0.40 6.97 1.10
CA SER A 30 0.57 7.95 0.60
C SER A 30 0.45 8.04 -0.93
N PRO A 31 -0.16 9.11 -1.47
CA PRO A 31 -0.64 9.09 -2.83
C PRO A 31 0.55 9.40 -3.71
N GLY A 32 0.97 8.43 -4.50
CA GLY A 32 2.01 8.64 -5.47
C GLY A 32 2.23 7.38 -6.26
N PRO A 33 2.61 7.49 -7.54
CA PRO A 33 2.97 6.32 -8.30
C PRO A 33 4.12 5.62 -7.60
N TRP A 34 3.89 4.39 -7.17
CA TRP A 34 4.95 3.58 -6.59
C TRP A 34 5.62 2.75 -7.67
N LYS A 35 6.94 2.58 -7.52
CA LYS A 35 7.78 1.77 -8.42
C LYS A 35 8.64 0.83 -7.61
N VAL A 36 8.92 -0.34 -8.15
CA VAL A 36 9.90 -1.27 -7.59
C VAL A 36 11.26 -0.89 -8.15
N ASP A 37 12.26 -0.66 -7.29
CA ASP A 37 13.65 -0.46 -7.71
C ASP A 37 14.44 -1.80 -7.74
N HIS A 38 15.71 -1.71 -8.09
CA HIS A 38 16.60 -2.88 -8.18
C HIS A 38 17.13 -3.34 -6.81
N GLU A 39 16.85 -2.61 -5.74
CA GLU A 39 17.27 -2.88 -4.36
C GLU A 39 16.11 -3.41 -3.50
N ASN A 40 15.06 -3.94 -4.15
CA ASN A 40 13.85 -4.47 -3.54
C ASN A 40 13.06 -3.44 -2.72
N ARG A 41 13.16 -2.16 -3.08
CA ARG A 41 12.42 -1.08 -2.44
C ARG A 41 11.22 -0.69 -3.27
N ILE A 42 10.15 -0.34 -2.56
CA ILE A 42 9.00 0.36 -3.12
C ILE A 42 9.29 1.85 -2.98
N MET A 43 9.50 2.49 -4.11
CA MET A 43 9.84 3.91 -4.20
C MET A 43 8.58 4.73 -4.42
N GLY A 44 8.34 5.70 -3.54
CA GLY A 44 7.44 6.81 -3.82
C GLY A 44 8.17 7.91 -4.59
N PRO A 45 7.51 9.06 -4.85
CA PRO A 45 8.09 10.14 -5.64
C PRO A 45 9.42 10.69 -5.12
N GLU A 46 9.58 10.76 -3.79
CA GLU A 46 10.74 11.41 -3.15
C GLU A 46 11.60 10.45 -2.34
N ARG A 47 11.03 9.35 -1.83
CA ARG A 47 11.69 8.46 -0.88
C ARG A 47 11.12 7.04 -0.91
N PRO A 48 11.87 6.04 -0.39
CA PRO A 48 11.34 4.71 -0.18
C PRO A 48 10.10 4.74 0.74
N VAL A 49 9.07 4.01 0.34
CA VAL A 49 7.81 3.80 1.09
C VAL A 49 7.85 2.46 1.81
N ALA A 50 8.50 1.45 1.22
CA ALA A 50 8.68 0.14 1.84
C ALA A 50 9.96 -0.55 1.35
N ILE A 51 10.47 -1.50 2.14
CA ILE A 51 11.55 -2.40 1.77
C ILE A 51 10.98 -3.82 1.83
N ILE A 52 11.09 -4.55 0.73
CA ILE A 52 10.64 -5.95 0.67
C ILE A 52 11.78 -6.83 1.19
N GLN A 53 11.50 -7.65 2.20
CA GLN A 53 12.46 -8.65 2.62
C GLN A 53 12.72 -9.67 1.50
N TRP A 54 13.97 -10.09 1.39
CA TRP A 54 14.36 -11.16 0.48
C TRP A 54 13.69 -12.46 0.92
N GLY A 55 12.87 -13.03 0.04
CA GLY A 55 12.14 -14.26 0.27
C GLY A 55 11.65 -14.85 -1.05
N VAL A 56 11.00 -16.01 -0.96
CA VAL A 56 10.29 -16.60 -2.10
C VAL A 56 9.24 -15.58 -2.57
N ASP A 57 9.17 -15.35 -3.88
CA ASP A 57 8.20 -14.45 -4.52
C ASP A 57 8.28 -12.95 -4.15
N TRP A 58 9.43 -12.47 -3.63
CA TRP A 58 9.58 -11.06 -3.27
C TRP A 58 9.25 -10.10 -4.42
N ARG A 59 9.52 -10.49 -5.68
CA ARG A 59 9.17 -9.69 -6.86
C ARG A 59 7.66 -9.56 -7.06
N ALA A 60 6.91 -10.64 -6.88
CA ALA A 60 5.46 -10.63 -7.01
C ALA A 60 4.85 -9.76 -5.90
N ASN A 61 5.33 -9.89 -4.68
CA ASN A 61 4.91 -9.04 -3.55
C ASN A 61 5.24 -7.55 -3.80
N ALA A 62 6.42 -7.27 -4.37
CA ALA A 62 6.82 -5.92 -4.70
C ALA A 62 5.91 -5.30 -5.76
N SER A 63 5.60 -6.05 -6.83
CA SER A 63 4.66 -5.65 -7.88
C SER A 63 3.27 -5.36 -7.33
N LEU A 64 2.73 -6.25 -6.49
CA LEU A 64 1.43 -6.08 -5.85
C LEU A 64 1.37 -4.82 -4.98
N ILE A 65 2.38 -4.60 -4.13
CA ILE A 65 2.45 -3.40 -3.29
C ILE A 65 2.56 -2.16 -4.16
N ALA A 66 3.45 -2.14 -5.15
CA ALA A 66 3.64 -1.00 -6.04
C ALA A 66 2.37 -0.64 -6.84
N ALA A 67 1.50 -1.60 -7.13
CA ALA A 67 0.22 -1.39 -7.81
C ALA A 67 -0.91 -0.91 -6.90
N ALA A 68 -0.74 -0.93 -5.57
CA ALA A 68 -1.81 -0.62 -4.63
C ALA A 68 -2.47 0.77 -4.85
N PRO A 69 -1.75 1.86 -5.17
CA PRO A 69 -2.38 3.14 -5.47
C PRO A 69 -3.26 3.10 -6.72
N ASP A 70 -2.81 2.40 -7.77
CA ASP A 70 -3.51 2.29 -9.05
C ASP A 70 -4.78 1.44 -8.90
N LEU A 71 -4.68 0.31 -8.19
CA LEU A 71 -5.81 -0.56 -7.85
C LEU A 71 -6.86 0.19 -7.00
N LEU A 72 -6.42 0.94 -5.99
CA LEU A 72 -7.32 1.75 -5.16
C LEU A 72 -8.05 2.81 -5.99
N ALA A 73 -7.34 3.50 -6.90
CA ALA A 73 -7.94 4.51 -7.77
C ALA A 73 -9.03 3.91 -8.67
N VAL A 74 -8.78 2.73 -9.26
CA VAL A 74 -9.77 2.02 -10.10
C VAL A 74 -11.00 1.61 -9.28
N VAL A 75 -10.81 1.05 -8.09
CA VAL A 75 -11.93 0.63 -7.23
C VAL A 75 -12.73 1.85 -6.75
N GLN A 76 -12.07 2.97 -6.43
CA GLN A 76 -12.74 4.22 -6.07
C GLN A 76 -13.56 4.77 -7.25
N LYS A 77 -13.03 4.74 -8.48
CA LYS A 77 -13.79 5.08 -9.69
C LYS A 77 -15.02 4.17 -9.81
N LEU A 78 -14.84 2.86 -9.70
CA LEU A 78 -15.94 1.89 -9.78
C LEU A 78 -17.05 2.17 -8.75
N VAL A 79 -16.69 2.39 -7.49
CA VAL A 79 -17.64 2.70 -6.41
C VAL A 79 -18.38 4.02 -6.66
N LYS A 80 -17.72 5.03 -7.24
CA LYS A 80 -18.36 6.30 -7.62
C LYS A 80 -19.44 6.10 -8.69
N TYR A 81 -19.26 5.14 -9.59
CA TYR A 81 -20.21 4.83 -10.68
C TYR A 81 -21.30 3.83 -10.30
N ASN A 82 -21.09 3.06 -9.23
CA ASN A 82 -21.99 2.00 -8.77
C ASN A 82 -23.39 2.43 -8.27
N PRO A 83 -23.69 3.67 -7.82
CA PRO A 83 -25.01 3.93 -7.26
C PRO A 83 -26.17 3.83 -8.27
N LEU A 84 -26.00 4.12 -9.58
CA LEU A 84 -27.14 4.30 -10.50
C LEU A 84 -26.84 4.15 -12.01
N HIS A 85 -25.94 3.25 -12.45
CA HIS A 85 -25.54 3.14 -13.89
C HIS A 85 -24.89 4.40 -14.48
N SER A 86 -24.12 5.18 -13.70
CA SER A 86 -23.71 6.52 -14.14
C SER A 86 -22.32 6.61 -14.78
N VAL A 87 -21.85 5.60 -15.52
CA VAL A 87 -20.85 5.94 -16.56
C VAL A 87 -21.57 6.80 -17.57
N ALA A 88 -21.19 8.07 -17.68
CA ALA A 88 -21.89 9.04 -18.50
C ALA A 88 -21.80 8.69 -19.98
N THR A 89 -20.77 7.92 -20.37
CA THR A 89 -20.56 7.45 -21.75
C THR A 89 -19.84 6.09 -21.81
N TRP A 90 -19.93 5.42 -22.96
CA TRP A 90 -19.10 4.24 -23.28
C TRP A 90 -17.60 4.54 -23.24
N ALA A 91 -17.18 5.76 -23.59
CA ALA A 91 -15.77 6.16 -23.54
C ALA A 91 -15.21 6.18 -22.11
N GLU A 92 -16.00 6.64 -21.13
CA GLU A 92 -15.61 6.59 -19.71
C GLU A 92 -15.53 5.15 -19.19
N TRP A 93 -16.40 4.26 -19.68
CA TRP A 93 -16.33 2.85 -19.37
C TRP A 93 -15.07 2.19 -19.93
N ASP A 94 -14.74 2.45 -21.20
CA ASP A 94 -13.53 1.94 -21.85
C ASP A 94 -12.25 2.43 -21.15
N GLU A 95 -12.21 3.72 -20.76
CA GLU A 95 -11.11 4.27 -19.98
C GLU A 95 -10.95 3.56 -18.64
N MET A 96 -12.06 3.33 -17.91
CA MET A 96 -12.02 2.63 -16.63
C MET A 96 -11.52 1.19 -16.78
N ILE A 97 -11.95 0.46 -17.83
CA ILE A 97 -11.49 -0.90 -18.12
C ILE A 97 -10.00 -0.90 -18.48
N ARG A 98 -9.53 0.08 -19.27
CA ARG A 98 -8.11 0.22 -19.61
C ARG A 98 -7.26 0.45 -18.35
N ASP A 99 -7.69 1.36 -17.47
CA ASP A 99 -6.99 1.65 -16.22
C ASP A 99 -6.95 0.42 -15.30
N ALA A 100 -8.06 -0.33 -15.22
CA ALA A 100 -8.15 -1.57 -14.46
C ALA A 100 -7.15 -2.62 -14.97
N ARG A 101 -7.08 -2.82 -16.29
CA ARG A 101 -6.13 -3.75 -16.92
C ARG A 101 -4.69 -3.34 -16.65
N ALA A 102 -4.37 -2.06 -16.76
CA ALA A 102 -3.03 -1.56 -16.47
C ALA A 102 -2.63 -1.78 -14.99
N ALA A 103 -3.55 -1.53 -14.05
CA ALA A 103 -3.31 -1.77 -12.63
C ALA A 103 -3.13 -3.26 -12.32
N ILE A 104 -3.91 -4.16 -12.95
CA ILE A 104 -3.78 -5.61 -12.81
C ILE A 104 -2.46 -6.12 -13.40
N ALA A 105 -2.08 -5.67 -14.60
CA ALA A 105 -0.80 -6.02 -15.21
C ALA A 105 0.37 -5.61 -14.31
N LYS A 106 0.32 -4.39 -13.76
CA LYS A 106 1.31 -3.93 -12.78
C LYS A 106 1.35 -4.79 -11.52
N ALA A 107 0.19 -5.16 -10.98
CA ALA A 107 0.08 -5.97 -9.76
C ALA A 107 0.62 -7.41 -9.95
N THR A 108 0.39 -8.00 -11.12
CA THR A 108 0.85 -9.34 -11.49
C THR A 108 2.31 -9.35 -11.96
N GLY A 109 2.89 -8.18 -12.27
CA GLY A 109 4.24 -8.06 -12.82
C GLY A 109 4.30 -8.34 -14.33
N GLU A 110 3.16 -8.44 -15.00
CA GLU A 110 3.07 -8.53 -16.45
C GLU A 110 3.42 -7.18 -17.08
N LYS A 111 4.20 -7.21 -18.17
CA LYS A 111 4.35 -6.00 -19.01
C LYS A 111 3.00 -5.76 -19.67
N ALA A 112 2.38 -4.60 -19.40
CA ALA A 112 1.14 -4.21 -20.07
C ALA A 112 1.30 -4.44 -21.57
N GLU A 113 0.50 -5.36 -22.13
CA GLU A 113 0.51 -5.62 -23.56
C GLU A 113 0.18 -4.31 -24.27
N ALA A 114 1.14 -3.80 -25.05
CA ALA A 114 0.88 -2.72 -25.98
C ALA A 114 -0.10 -3.27 -27.00
N GLY A 115 -1.38 -2.92 -26.87
CA GLY A 115 -2.41 -3.31 -27.81
C GLY A 115 -1.97 -3.02 -29.25
N SER A 116 -1.86 -4.08 -30.04
CA SER A 116 -1.76 -4.05 -31.51
C SER A 116 -3.13 -3.80 -32.13
#